data_AF-A0A4R0HF83-F1
#
_entry.id   AF-A0A4R0HF83-F1
#
_cell.length_a   1.000
_cell.length_b   1.000
_cell.length_c   1.000
_cell.angle_alpha   90.00
_cell.angle_beta   90.00
_cell.angle_gamma   90.00
#
_symmetry.space_group_name_H-M   'P 1'
#
loop_
_entity.id
_entity.type
_entity.pdbx_description
1 polymer ?
#
loop_
_entity_poly.entity_id
_entity_poly.type
_entity_poly.pdbx_seq_one_letter_code
_entity_poly.pdbx_strand_id
1 'polypeptide(L)'
;MEQTAHNLQQQVDLYGEPLGEVVRRITGGLGLTQGGLAQVIGLSAPMLSQLVSAQRVKIGNPAVVSRLRAVSELTDLAVAGGIEPEHIAHELDEIRAATGAYTRPTTAHLARSATPGQPTGHASGQPAGPPERFLRPTTYPGELPPSPSARSVVREIQDLFRAVASAEEIQRAAAAVDSPAIAELLLAYGTGRTADALAHYEQHHG
;
A
#
# COMPACT_ATOMS: atom_id res chain seq x y z
N MET A 1 -35.07 -9.50 -6.59
CA MET A 1 -34.12 -10.24 -7.44
C MET A 1 -33.52 -9.34 -8.51
N GLU A 2 -34.31 -8.47 -9.15
CA GLU A 2 -33.84 -7.51 -10.17
C GLU A 2 -32.71 -6.58 -9.69
N GLN A 3 -32.82 -6.01 -8.48
CA GLN A 3 -31.81 -5.10 -7.94
C GLN A 3 -30.43 -5.77 -7.75
N THR A 4 -30.40 -7.02 -7.29
CA THR A 4 -29.15 -7.77 -7.10
C THR A 4 -28.48 -8.07 -8.44
N ALA A 5 -29.26 -8.44 -9.46
CA ALA A 5 -28.75 -8.67 -10.81
C ALA A 5 -28.18 -7.37 -11.43
N HIS A 6 -28.88 -6.24 -11.24
CA HIS A 6 -28.38 -4.94 -11.66
C HIS A 6 -27.07 -4.56 -10.96
N ASN A 7 -26.98 -4.78 -9.65
CA ASN A 7 -25.77 -4.51 -8.88
C ASN A 7 -24.59 -5.39 -9.32
N LEU A 8 -24.82 -6.68 -9.63
CA LEU A 8 -23.80 -7.56 -10.18
C LEU A 8 -23.31 -7.06 -11.55
N GLN A 9 -24.24 -6.64 -12.42
CA GLN A 9 -23.85 -6.08 -13.72
C GLN A 9 -22.99 -4.82 -13.56
N GLN A 10 -23.37 -3.90 -12.65
CA GLN A 10 -22.55 -2.73 -12.36
C GLN A 10 -21.17 -3.07 -11.77
N GLN A 11 -21.06 -4.16 -11.00
CA GLN A 11 -19.75 -4.64 -10.55
C GLN A 11 -18.91 -5.14 -11.73
N VAL A 12 -19.50 -5.89 -12.65
CA VAL A 12 -18.82 -6.35 -13.88
C VAL A 12 -18.36 -5.15 -14.72
N ASP A 13 -19.20 -4.14 -14.89
CA ASP A 13 -18.86 -2.94 -15.67
C ASP A 13 -17.69 -2.15 -15.05
N LEU A 14 -17.56 -2.16 -13.71
CA LEU A 14 -16.53 -1.41 -12.98
C LEU A 14 -15.24 -2.21 -12.73
N TYR A 15 -15.36 -3.52 -12.49
CA TYR A 15 -14.25 -4.36 -12.01
C TYR A 15 -13.90 -5.50 -12.98
N GLY A 16 -14.69 -5.70 -14.04
CA GLY A 16 -14.51 -6.74 -15.05
C GLY A 16 -15.21 -8.07 -14.71
N GLU A 17 -15.37 -8.36 -13.42
CA GLU A 17 -16.05 -9.56 -12.93
C GLU A 17 -16.77 -9.29 -11.59
N PRO A 18 -17.73 -10.15 -11.18
CA PRO A 18 -18.43 -9.98 -9.91
C PRO A 18 -17.46 -10.13 -8.72
N LEU A 19 -17.52 -9.19 -7.78
CA LEU A 19 -16.61 -9.19 -6.63
C LEU A 19 -16.76 -10.43 -5.73
N GLY A 20 -17.95 -11.03 -5.71
CA GLY A 20 -18.19 -12.29 -5.00
C GLY A 20 -17.35 -13.45 -5.54
N GLU A 21 -17.16 -13.54 -6.85
CA GLU A 21 -16.39 -14.61 -7.49
C GLU A 21 -14.88 -14.40 -7.28
N VAL A 22 -14.41 -13.15 -7.41
CA VAL A 22 -13.02 -12.77 -7.09
C VAL A 22 -12.69 -13.16 -5.65
N VAL A 23 -13.53 -12.75 -4.69
CA VAL A 23 -13.29 -13.02 -3.27
C VAL A 23 -13.26 -14.52 -2.99
N ARG A 24 -14.19 -15.30 -3.58
CA ARG A 24 -14.22 -16.75 -3.40
C ARG A 24 -12.97 -17.42 -3.97
N ARG A 25 -12.54 -17.01 -5.17
CA ARG A 25 -11.31 -17.50 -5.80
C ARG A 25 -10.09 -17.24 -4.92
N ILE A 26 -9.94 -16.01 -4.44
CA ILE A 26 -8.85 -15.62 -3.53
C ILE A 26 -8.87 -16.44 -2.25
N THR A 27 -10.02 -16.48 -1.55
CA THR A 27 -10.12 -17.21 -0.27
C THR A 27 -9.87 -18.71 -0.45
N GLY A 28 -10.31 -19.30 -1.55
CA GLY A 28 -10.09 -20.70 -1.87
C GLY A 28 -8.64 -21.00 -2.25
N GLY A 29 -8.03 -20.16 -3.09
CA GLY A 29 -6.67 -20.36 -3.58
C GLY A 29 -5.60 -20.11 -2.51
N LEU A 30 -5.85 -19.20 -1.57
CA LEU A 30 -4.91 -18.88 -0.49
C LEU A 30 -5.28 -19.48 0.87
N GLY A 31 -6.41 -20.21 0.97
CA GLY A 31 -6.90 -20.76 2.25
C GLY A 31 -7.30 -19.69 3.27
N LEU A 32 -7.61 -18.47 2.83
CA LEU A 32 -7.96 -17.34 3.71
C LEU A 32 -9.43 -17.34 4.09
N THR A 33 -9.74 -16.89 5.30
CA THR A 33 -11.12 -16.54 5.65
C THR A 33 -11.50 -15.18 5.01
N GLN A 34 -12.80 -14.90 4.85
CA GLN A 34 -13.26 -13.57 4.41
C GLN A 34 -12.77 -12.46 5.35
N GLY A 35 -12.72 -12.71 6.66
CA GLY A 35 -12.17 -11.78 7.64
C GLY A 35 -10.67 -11.55 7.48
N GLY A 36 -9.92 -12.59 7.12
CA GLY A 36 -8.50 -12.51 6.79
C GLY A 36 -8.26 -11.66 5.54
N LEU A 37 -8.99 -11.94 4.46
CA LEU A 37 -8.93 -11.13 3.24
C LEU A 37 -9.27 -9.66 3.50
N ALA A 38 -10.33 -9.40 4.28
CA ALA A 38 -10.75 -8.05 4.65
C ALA A 38 -9.63 -7.27 5.35
N GLN A 39 -8.88 -7.92 6.25
CA GLN A 39 -7.74 -7.32 6.95
C GLN A 39 -6.59 -6.97 6.00
N VAL A 40 -6.27 -7.84 5.05
CA VAL A 40 -5.21 -7.61 4.05
C VAL A 40 -5.57 -6.41 3.16
N ILE A 41 -6.76 -6.43 2.57
CA ILE A 41 -7.20 -5.36 1.66
C ILE A 41 -7.69 -4.10 2.38
N GLY A 42 -7.75 -4.11 3.72
CA GLY A 42 -8.12 -2.96 4.55
C GLY A 42 -9.59 -2.57 4.45
N LEU A 43 -10.46 -3.54 4.23
CA LEU A 43 -11.91 -3.39 4.34
C LEU A 43 -12.41 -3.92 5.69
N SER A 44 -13.54 -3.40 6.16
CA SER A 44 -14.25 -4.05 7.26
C SER A 44 -14.93 -5.33 6.77
N ALA A 45 -14.98 -6.36 7.61
CA ALA A 45 -15.66 -7.62 7.28
C ALA A 45 -17.14 -7.41 6.87
N PRO A 46 -17.94 -6.51 7.51
CA PRO A 46 -19.29 -6.20 7.04
C PRO A 46 -19.33 -5.59 5.64
N MET A 47 -18.39 -4.68 5.32
CA MET A 47 -18.33 -4.06 4.00
C MET A 47 -17.96 -5.08 2.91
N LEU A 48 -17.04 -6.01 3.21
CA LEU A 48 -16.71 -7.11 2.31
C LEU A 48 -17.93 -8.03 2.09
N SER A 49 -18.66 -8.37 3.15
CA SER A 49 -19.88 -9.19 3.06
C SER A 49 -20.96 -8.54 2.18
N GLN A 50 -21.13 -7.21 2.27
CA GLN A 50 -22.07 -6.46 1.42
C GLN A 50 -21.67 -6.46 -0.07
N LEU A 51 -20.37 -6.38 -0.37
CA LEU A 51 -19.85 -6.44 -1.74
C LEU A 51 -20.03 -7.85 -2.34
N VAL A 52 -19.68 -8.89 -1.56
CA VAL A 52 -19.85 -10.30 -1.96
C VAL A 52 -21.32 -10.65 -2.20
N SER A 53 -22.23 -10.12 -1.38
CA SER A 53 -23.67 -10.36 -1.52
C SER A 53 -24.34 -9.43 -2.55
N ALA A 54 -23.56 -8.65 -3.31
CA ALA A 54 -24.03 -7.65 -4.28
C ALA A 54 -25.04 -6.63 -3.70
N GLN A 55 -25.04 -6.40 -2.39
CA GLN A 55 -25.79 -5.32 -1.75
C GLN A 55 -25.09 -3.97 -1.93
N ARG A 56 -23.77 -4.01 -2.14
CA ARG A 56 -22.94 -2.84 -2.42
C ARG A 56 -22.17 -3.06 -3.73
N VAL A 57 -22.12 -2.02 -4.54
CA VAL A 57 -21.47 -2.07 -5.87
C VAL A 57 -20.04 -1.53 -5.80
N LYS A 58 -19.85 -0.31 -5.28
CA LYS A 58 -18.59 0.43 -5.37
C LYS A 58 -17.70 0.26 -4.14
N ILE A 59 -16.41 0.07 -4.38
CA ILE A 59 -15.32 0.25 -3.41
C ILE A 59 -14.87 1.71 -3.48
N GLY A 60 -15.09 2.48 -2.42
CA GLY A 60 -14.81 3.93 -2.41
C GLY A 60 -13.34 4.29 -2.24
N ASN A 61 -12.50 3.36 -1.79
CA ASN A 61 -11.08 3.60 -1.57
C ASN A 61 -10.25 2.91 -2.67
N PRO A 62 -9.53 3.65 -3.54
CA PRO A 62 -8.74 3.05 -4.61
C PRO A 62 -7.60 2.17 -4.07
N ALA A 63 -7.05 2.45 -2.89
CA ALA A 63 -6.06 1.61 -2.23
C ALA A 63 -6.54 0.18 -1.96
N VAL A 64 -7.85 0.02 -1.69
CA VAL A 64 -8.46 -1.29 -1.48
C VAL A 64 -8.54 -2.04 -2.80
N VAL A 65 -8.86 -1.35 -3.90
CA VAL A 65 -8.92 -1.94 -5.24
C VAL A 65 -7.54 -2.42 -5.67
N SER A 66 -6.49 -1.62 -5.45
CA SER A 66 -5.11 -2.00 -5.75
C SER A 66 -4.70 -3.24 -4.96
N ARG A 67 -4.98 -3.29 -3.64
CA ARG A 67 -4.68 -4.47 -2.81
C ARG A 67 -5.49 -5.69 -3.23
N LEU A 68 -6.75 -5.54 -3.62
CA LEU A 68 -7.55 -6.65 -4.12
C LEU A 68 -6.97 -7.26 -5.40
N ARG A 69 -6.50 -6.41 -6.33
CA ARG A 69 -5.82 -6.85 -7.56
C ARG A 69 -4.51 -7.59 -7.24
N ALA A 70 -3.67 -7.03 -6.37
CA ALA A 70 -2.41 -7.66 -5.97
C ALA A 70 -2.63 -9.03 -5.29
N VAL A 71 -3.64 -9.15 -4.42
CA VAL A 71 -3.98 -10.45 -3.82
C VAL A 71 -4.51 -11.43 -4.87
N SER A 72 -5.24 -10.96 -5.89
CA SER A 72 -5.69 -11.83 -6.99
C SER A 72 -4.50 -12.38 -7.79
N GLU A 73 -3.52 -11.54 -8.14
CA GLU A 73 -2.31 -11.96 -8.85
C GLU A 73 -1.50 -12.96 -8.02
N LEU A 74 -1.36 -12.73 -6.71
CA LEU A 74 -0.73 -13.67 -5.78
C LEU A 74 -1.48 -15.01 -5.73
N THR A 75 -2.81 -14.97 -5.78
CA THR A 75 -3.65 -16.19 -5.82
C THR A 75 -3.38 -16.99 -7.09
N ASP A 76 -3.32 -16.33 -8.25
CA ASP A 76 -3.04 -17.00 -9.52
C ASP A 76 -1.64 -17.64 -9.51
N LEU A 77 -0.65 -16.95 -8.92
CA LEU A 77 0.71 -17.48 -8.74
C LEU A 77 0.74 -18.71 -7.82
N ALA A 78 0.01 -18.67 -6.69
CA ALA A 78 -0.09 -19.78 -5.75
C ALA A 78 -0.77 -21.01 -6.39
N VAL A 79 -1.85 -20.80 -7.13
CA VAL A 79 -2.57 -21.88 -7.85
C VAL A 79 -1.69 -22.49 -8.96
N ALA A 80 -0.87 -21.68 -9.62
CA ALA A 80 0.08 -22.15 -10.62
C ALA A 80 1.32 -22.85 -10.02
N GLY A 81 1.47 -22.86 -8.69
CA GLY A 81 2.66 -23.38 -8.00
C GLY A 81 3.92 -22.54 -8.23
N GLY A 82 3.76 -21.26 -8.59
CA GLY A 82 4.88 -20.33 -8.82
C GLY A 82 5.39 -19.64 -7.54
N ILE A 83 4.78 -19.93 -6.39
CA ILE A 83 5.21 -19.45 -5.08
C ILE A 83 5.02 -20.54 -4.03
N GLU A 84 6.02 -20.71 -3.18
CA GLU A 84 5.95 -21.65 -2.06
C GLU A 84 5.03 -21.13 -0.94
N PRO A 85 4.29 -22.01 -0.25
CA PRO A 85 3.30 -21.61 0.76
C PRO A 85 3.84 -20.70 1.88
N GLU A 86 5.10 -20.88 2.29
CA GLU A 86 5.77 -20.06 3.30
C GLU A 86 5.94 -18.59 2.89
N HIS A 87 6.05 -18.30 1.59
CA HIS A 87 6.22 -16.93 1.09
C HIS A 87 4.87 -16.20 0.96
N ILE A 88 3.75 -16.92 0.85
CA ILE A 88 2.42 -16.31 0.69
C ILE A 88 2.09 -15.38 1.86
N ALA A 89 2.41 -15.77 3.09
CA ALA A 89 2.15 -14.95 4.27
C ALA A 89 2.94 -13.62 4.23
N HIS A 90 4.20 -13.68 3.80
CA HIS A 90 5.05 -12.51 3.63
C HIS A 90 4.48 -11.57 2.56
N GLU A 91 4.11 -12.09 1.38
CA GLU A 91 3.52 -11.30 0.31
C GLU A 91 2.20 -10.63 0.72
N LEU A 92 1.36 -11.31 1.49
CA LEU A 92 0.11 -10.73 2.01
C LEU A 92 0.38 -9.56 2.98
N ASP A 93 1.41 -9.66 3.82
CA ASP A 93 1.83 -8.57 4.71
C ASP A 93 2.42 -7.39 3.92
N GLU A 94 3.22 -7.65 2.89
CA GLU A 94 3.74 -6.61 1.98
C GLU A 94 2.60 -5.90 1.24
N ILE A 95 1.62 -6.62 0.69
CA ILE A 95 0.44 -6.03 0.05
C ILE A 95 -0.33 -5.13 1.04
N ARG A 96 -0.46 -5.57 2.29
CA ARG A 96 -1.11 -4.77 3.35
C ARG A 96 -0.30 -3.50 3.66
N ALA A 97 1.02 -3.58 3.66
CA ALA A 97 1.93 -2.48 4.01
C ALA A 97 2.13 -1.46 2.86
N ALA A 98 2.17 -1.92 1.61
CA ALA A 98 2.53 -1.14 0.43
C ALA A 98 1.70 0.15 0.27
N THR A 99 0.41 0.13 0.60
CA THR A 99 -0.42 1.35 0.51
C THR A 99 -0.44 2.17 1.79
N GLY A 100 -0.11 1.58 2.94
CA GLY A 100 0.02 2.29 4.22
C GLY A 100 1.21 3.26 4.25
N ALA A 101 2.17 3.12 3.33
CA ALA A 101 3.30 4.03 3.16
C ALA A 101 2.87 5.44 2.73
N TYR A 102 1.74 5.58 2.00
CA TYR A 102 1.28 6.88 1.48
C TYR A 102 0.33 7.63 2.43
N THR A 103 -0.22 6.99 3.47
CA THR A 103 -1.14 7.61 4.44
C THR A 103 -0.54 7.77 5.83
N ARG A 104 0.78 7.86 5.96
CA ARG A 104 1.37 8.25 7.25
C ARG A 104 1.05 9.74 7.50
N PRO A 105 0.29 10.10 8.54
CA PRO A 105 0.20 11.51 8.92
C PRO A 105 1.61 12.00 9.26
N THR A 106 2.06 13.04 8.55
CA THR A 106 3.35 13.73 8.69
C THR A 106 3.43 14.52 10.01
N THR A 107 2.99 13.94 11.12
CA THR A 107 3.08 14.56 12.45
C THR A 107 4.06 13.83 13.38
N ALA A 108 4.62 12.69 12.96
CA ALA A 108 5.61 11.96 13.77
C ALA A 108 7.07 12.38 13.53
N HIS A 109 7.38 13.23 12.53
CA HIS A 109 8.78 13.61 12.22
C HIS A 109 9.30 14.80 13.06
N LEU A 110 8.43 15.59 13.72
CA LEU A 110 8.87 16.79 14.46
C LEU A 110 9.37 16.53 15.91
N ALA A 111 9.46 15.28 16.36
CA ALA A 111 9.86 14.97 17.75
C ALA A 111 11.33 14.56 17.94
N ARG A 112 12.21 14.70 16.92
CA ARG A 112 13.64 14.39 17.06
C ARG A 112 14.55 15.44 16.43
N SER A 113 14.41 16.68 16.90
CA SER A 113 15.44 17.71 16.75
C SER A 113 15.83 18.21 18.14
N ALA A 114 16.54 17.38 18.89
CA ALA A 114 17.23 17.81 20.10
C ALA A 114 18.55 17.04 20.24
N THR A 115 19.63 17.68 19.87
CA THR A 115 21.00 17.48 20.37
C THR A 115 21.83 18.70 19.92
N PRO A 116 22.94 19.09 20.57
CA PRO A 116 23.62 18.48 21.71
C PRO A 116 24.01 19.49 22.84
N GLY A 117 24.29 18.98 24.03
CA GLY A 117 24.94 19.74 25.10
C GLY A 117 25.76 18.81 26.01
N GLN A 118 27.06 18.66 25.70
CA GLN A 118 28.09 18.28 26.69
C GLN A 118 28.66 19.58 27.30
N PRO A 119 29.14 19.60 28.56
CA PRO A 119 30.49 19.08 28.87
C PRO A 119 30.74 18.45 30.27
N THR A 120 31.69 17.50 30.27
CA THR A 120 32.79 17.17 31.23
C THR A 120 32.62 16.80 32.71
N GLY A 121 33.23 15.65 33.07
CA GLY A 121 33.96 15.33 34.34
C GLY A 121 33.12 14.73 35.47
N HIS A 122 33.47 13.69 36.25
CA HIS A 122 34.74 13.07 36.63
C HIS A 122 34.53 11.61 37.15
N ALA A 123 35.53 10.76 36.94
CA ALA A 123 36.10 9.73 37.83
C ALA A 123 35.25 8.62 38.50
N SER A 124 35.68 7.38 38.16
CA SER A 124 35.94 6.22 39.06
C SER A 124 34.78 5.36 39.58
N GLY A 125 34.81 4.08 39.20
CA GLY A 125 34.19 2.99 39.95
C GLY A 125 33.69 1.82 39.10
N GLN A 126 34.56 0.87 38.78
CA GLN A 126 34.16 -0.50 38.40
C GLN A 126 34.14 -1.35 39.69
N PRO A 127 33.21 -2.32 39.83
CA PRO A 127 33.64 -3.70 39.64
C PRO A 127 32.62 -4.66 38.98
N ALA A 128 33.19 -5.59 38.22
CA ALA A 128 32.90 -7.03 38.08
C ALA A 128 31.46 -7.60 37.95
N GLY A 129 31.24 -8.26 36.80
CA GLY A 129 30.43 -9.48 36.66
C GLY A 129 30.31 -9.94 35.19
N PRO A 130 30.59 -11.22 34.85
CA PRO A 130 30.09 -11.85 33.61
C PRO A 130 29.15 -13.04 33.94
N PRO A 131 28.48 -13.69 32.95
CA PRO A 131 27.92 -13.18 31.69
C PRO A 131 26.46 -13.67 31.48
N GLU A 132 25.57 -12.86 30.91
CA GLU A 132 24.41 -13.39 30.17
C GLU A 132 24.43 -12.81 28.76
N ARG A 133 25.10 -13.54 27.87
CA ARG A 133 25.15 -13.25 26.44
C ARG A 133 23.82 -13.68 25.83
N PHE A 134 22.87 -12.76 25.84
CA PHE A 134 21.70 -12.82 24.96
C PHE A 134 22.19 -13.10 23.54
N LEU A 135 21.70 -14.21 22.98
CA LEU A 135 21.88 -14.57 21.59
C LEU A 135 21.28 -13.43 20.74
N ARG A 136 22.15 -12.58 20.20
CA ARG A 136 21.80 -11.72 19.07
C ARG A 136 21.49 -12.68 17.92
N PRO A 137 20.37 -12.54 17.20
CA PRO A 137 20.21 -13.29 15.96
C PRO A 137 21.31 -12.81 15.02
N THR A 138 22.20 -13.72 14.64
CA THR A 138 23.13 -13.52 13.54
C THR A 138 22.30 -13.46 12.26
N THR A 139 21.97 -12.26 11.83
CA THR A 139 21.43 -11.99 10.49
C THR A 139 22.48 -12.44 9.48
N TYR A 140 22.13 -13.42 8.66
CA TYR A 140 22.92 -13.82 7.50
C TYR A 140 23.03 -12.63 6.53
N PRO A 141 24.21 -12.35 5.95
CA PRO A 141 24.31 -11.43 4.82
C PRO A 141 23.86 -12.17 3.56
N GLY A 142 22.56 -12.12 3.28
CA GLY A 142 21.93 -12.54 2.03
C GLY A 142 20.78 -11.59 1.75
N GLU A 143 21.01 -10.64 0.84
CA GLU A 143 20.10 -9.66 0.24
C GLU A 143 18.76 -9.40 0.95
N LEU A 144 18.67 -8.27 1.66
CA LEU A 144 17.39 -7.57 1.74
C LEU A 144 16.90 -7.31 0.31
N PRO A 145 15.62 -7.53 -0.01
CA PRO A 145 15.08 -7.11 -1.30
C PRO A 145 15.38 -5.61 -1.49
N PRO A 146 15.74 -5.18 -2.72
CA PRO A 146 16.04 -3.78 -2.96
C PRO A 146 14.81 -2.96 -2.56
N SER A 147 15.02 -1.97 -1.68
CA SER A 147 13.97 -1.00 -1.38
C SER A 147 13.46 -0.42 -2.70
N PRO A 148 12.15 -0.26 -2.87
CA PRO A 148 11.57 0.14 -4.14
C PRO A 148 12.24 1.42 -4.62
N SER A 149 12.74 1.39 -5.86
CA SER A 149 13.42 2.56 -6.43
C SER A 149 12.45 3.75 -6.48
N ALA A 150 12.95 4.98 -6.30
CA ALA A 150 12.13 6.19 -6.40
C ALA A 150 11.33 6.24 -7.73
N ARG A 151 11.91 5.71 -8.80
CA ARG A 151 11.26 5.59 -10.12
C ARG A 151 10.09 4.60 -10.12
N SER A 152 10.18 3.49 -9.38
CA SER A 152 9.09 2.53 -9.23
C SER A 152 7.93 3.15 -8.45
N VAL A 153 8.24 3.81 -7.33
CA VAL A 153 7.27 4.54 -6.50
C VAL A 153 6.54 5.62 -7.32
N VAL A 154 7.27 6.43 -8.08
CA VAL A 154 6.69 7.46 -8.94
C VAL A 154 5.73 6.88 -9.97
N ARG A 155 6.08 5.76 -10.60
CA ARG A 155 5.19 5.10 -11.57
C ARG A 155 3.88 4.63 -10.92
N GLU A 156 3.95 4.03 -9.74
CA GLU A 156 2.74 3.64 -9.00
C GLU A 156 1.84 4.83 -8.67
N ILE A 157 2.43 5.96 -8.26
CA ILE A 157 1.67 7.19 -8.01
C ILE A 157 1.00 7.69 -9.31
N GLN A 158 1.72 7.70 -10.43
CA GLN A 158 1.16 8.11 -11.73
C GLN A 158 0.03 7.17 -12.19
N ASP A 159 0.19 5.86 -11.98
CA ASP A 159 -0.84 4.86 -12.30
C ASP A 159 -2.10 5.07 -11.44
N LEU A 160 -1.93 5.40 -10.15
CA LEU A 160 -3.04 5.74 -9.26
C LEU A 160 -3.80 6.98 -9.73
N PHE A 161 -3.08 8.05 -10.09
CA PHE A 161 -3.70 9.27 -10.62
C PHE A 161 -4.52 8.98 -11.88
N ARG A 162 -3.97 8.20 -12.80
CA ARG A 162 -4.60 7.85 -14.08
C ARG A 162 -5.78 6.90 -13.92
N ALA A 163 -5.80 6.10 -12.86
CA ALA A 163 -6.92 5.23 -12.53
C ALA A 163 -8.11 6.00 -11.94
N VAL A 164 -7.86 7.13 -11.27
CA VAL A 164 -8.91 7.90 -10.57
C VAL A 164 -9.54 8.97 -11.45
N ALA A 165 -8.76 9.59 -12.33
CA ALA A 165 -9.24 10.68 -13.18
C ALA A 165 -8.52 10.72 -14.53
N SER A 166 -9.20 11.22 -15.56
CA SER A 166 -8.57 11.50 -16.85
C SER A 166 -7.59 12.68 -16.77
N ALA A 167 -6.65 12.75 -17.71
CA ALA A 167 -5.70 13.85 -17.77
C ALA A 167 -6.37 15.24 -17.83
N GLU A 168 -7.48 15.37 -18.58
CA GLU A 168 -8.24 16.63 -18.67
C GLU A 168 -8.91 17.00 -17.35
N GLU A 169 -9.44 16.02 -16.61
CA GLU A 169 -10.03 16.25 -15.28
C GLU A 169 -8.96 16.69 -14.29
N ILE A 170 -7.78 16.09 -14.34
CA ILE A 170 -6.65 16.47 -13.48
C ILE A 170 -6.18 17.90 -13.80
N GLN A 171 -6.07 18.28 -15.08
CA GLN A 171 -5.75 19.65 -15.48
C GLN A 171 -6.79 20.66 -14.98
N ARG A 172 -8.07 20.32 -15.11
CA ARG A 172 -9.18 21.17 -14.62
C ARG A 172 -9.13 21.33 -13.11
N ALA A 173 -8.83 20.25 -12.37
CA ALA A 173 -8.67 20.30 -10.92
C ALA A 173 -7.46 21.16 -10.51
N ALA A 174 -6.34 21.03 -11.22
CA ALA A 174 -5.14 21.84 -10.99
C ALA A 174 -5.39 23.35 -11.25
N ALA A 175 -6.23 23.68 -12.23
CA ALA A 175 -6.62 25.07 -12.49
C ALA A 175 -7.61 25.64 -11.45
N ALA A 176 -8.34 24.78 -10.74
CA ALA A 176 -9.38 25.17 -9.79
C ALA A 176 -8.90 25.24 -8.34
N VAL A 177 -7.69 24.75 -8.04
CA VAL A 177 -7.16 24.72 -6.67
C VAL A 177 -6.41 26.01 -6.34
N ASP A 178 -6.69 26.59 -5.18
CA ASP A 178 -6.07 27.85 -4.74
C ASP A 178 -4.61 27.69 -4.28
N SER A 179 -4.14 26.45 -4.10
CA SER A 179 -2.77 26.16 -3.64
C SER A 179 -1.86 25.81 -4.81
N PRO A 180 -0.80 26.61 -5.08
CA PRO A 180 0.13 26.32 -6.17
C PRO A 180 0.87 25.01 -5.97
N ALA A 181 1.23 24.66 -4.72
CA ALA A 181 1.88 23.39 -4.41
C ALA A 181 1.01 22.17 -4.74
N ILE A 182 -0.32 22.28 -4.55
CA ILE A 182 -1.25 21.20 -4.92
C ILE A 182 -1.42 21.14 -6.43
N ALA A 183 -1.52 22.29 -7.11
CA ALA A 183 -1.59 22.33 -8.57
C ALA A 183 -0.35 21.70 -9.22
N GLU A 184 0.85 22.00 -8.72
CA GLU A 184 2.11 21.40 -9.17
C GLU A 184 2.13 19.88 -8.98
N LEU A 185 1.69 19.38 -7.82
CA LEU A 185 1.58 17.95 -7.57
C LEU A 185 0.61 17.26 -8.54
N LEU A 186 -0.59 17.82 -8.72
CA LEU A 186 -1.59 17.29 -9.64
C LEU A 186 -1.05 17.19 -11.07
N LEU A 187 -0.35 18.24 -11.52
CA LEU A 187 0.23 18.27 -12.86
C LEU A 187 1.41 17.30 -12.99
N ALA A 188 2.34 17.28 -12.04
CA ALA A 188 3.53 16.43 -12.08
C ALA A 188 3.18 14.94 -12.14
N TYR A 189 2.27 14.47 -11.29
CA TYR A 189 1.93 13.05 -11.21
C TYR A 189 0.78 12.64 -12.13
N GLY A 190 -0.16 13.53 -12.44
CA GLY A 190 -1.32 13.17 -13.26
C GLY A 190 -1.19 13.43 -14.75
N THR A 191 -0.33 14.35 -15.15
CA THR A 191 -0.18 14.76 -16.57
C THR A 191 1.27 14.87 -17.04
N GLY A 192 2.22 14.92 -16.09
CA GLY A 192 3.64 15.08 -16.34
C GLY A 192 4.33 13.81 -16.79
N ARG A 193 5.53 13.95 -17.36
CA ARG A 193 6.37 12.79 -17.70
C ARG A 193 6.96 12.22 -16.42
N THR A 194 7.24 10.92 -16.41
CA THR A 194 7.84 10.23 -15.26
C THR A 194 9.15 10.88 -14.79
N ALA A 195 9.93 11.50 -15.70
CA ALA A 195 11.14 12.23 -15.33
C ALA A 195 10.85 13.50 -14.52
N ASP A 196 9.81 14.24 -14.88
CA ASP A 196 9.39 15.47 -14.20
C ASP A 196 8.80 15.13 -12.82
N ALA A 197 8.00 14.05 -12.74
CA ALA A 197 7.47 13.53 -11.49
C ALA A 197 8.57 13.00 -10.54
N LEU A 198 9.62 12.40 -11.08
CA LEU A 198 10.77 11.93 -10.29
C LEU A 198 11.55 13.10 -9.69
N ALA A 199 11.82 14.15 -10.47
CA ALA A 199 12.48 15.35 -9.95
C ALA A 199 11.66 16.01 -8.82
N HIS A 200 10.33 16.10 -8.99
CA HIS A 200 9.44 16.58 -7.94
C HIS A 200 9.44 15.65 -6.71
N TYR A 201 9.49 14.33 -6.90
CA TYR A 201 9.56 13.37 -5.79
C TYR A 201 10.84 13.56 -4.97
N GLU A 202 12.00 13.61 -5.64
CA GLU A 202 13.31 13.78 -5.00
C GLU A 202 13.44 15.12 -4.27
N GLN A 203 12.89 16.21 -4.83
CA GLN A 203 12.96 17.54 -4.23
C GLN A 203 12.15 17.66 -2.92
N HIS A 204 11.12 16.84 -2.73
CA HIS A 204 10.23 16.90 -1.56
C HIS A 204 10.40 15.74 -0.58
N HIS A 205 11.13 14.67 -0.94
CA HIS A 205 11.42 13.52 -0.09
C HIS A 205 12.92 13.36 0.28
N GLY A 206 13.80 14.22 -0.24
CA GLY A 206 15.24 14.27 0.06
C GLY A 206 15.60 15.02 1.34
#